data_AF-A0A1G4IDQ5-F1
#
_entry.id   AF-A0A1G4IDQ5-F1
#
_cell.length_a   1.000
_cell.length_b   1.000
_cell.length_c   1.000
_cell.angle_alpha   90.00
_cell.angle_beta   90.00
_cell.angle_gamma   90.00
#
_symmetry.space_group_name_H-M   'P 1'
#
loop_
_entity.id
_entity.type
_entity.pdbx_description
1 polymer ?
#
loop_
_entity_poly.entity_id
_entity_poly.type
_entity_poly.pdbx_seq_one_letter_code
_entity_poly.pdbx_strand_id
1 'polypeptide(L)'
;MVAAATAAAADKCVEEATAQARNIQEKAIKAVALAAIQSGRITELVYLLKITSGGGGSTGYCLAQDGDNAKTDTMVDGIDCAALTPDLTAAPLEYSDASFTDRGFGQVKASSAKHGTANRCILLHKANTNNPAADDLFQQKGPHLLGGGLLSVTAHTTSVEATITALDSIAMAGKVATPKQPYEELYNAVAELKAAPKHSCGLDETGVIEGLINDNSVATQLAAMIKTAKPDLPDGEDAKQAEAILAAIAAKDNNRAKNIREKVLNTKIENVKNGKRVETAISEISSTADRRTAGRIVEAADGCKTTERKIGRPQNTRNRRNL
;
A
#
# COMPACT_ATOMS: atom_id res chain seq x y z
N MET A 1 -5.30 14.05 -32.44
CA MET A 1 -6.30 13.96 -31.36
C MET A 1 -6.33 12.60 -30.70
N VAL A 2 -6.61 11.46 -31.37
CA VAL A 2 -6.66 10.14 -30.69
C VAL A 2 -5.35 9.78 -29.98
N ALA A 3 -4.20 9.88 -30.65
CA ALA A 3 -2.91 9.62 -30.00
C ALA A 3 -2.62 10.56 -28.81
N ALA A 4 -3.05 11.82 -28.89
CA ALA A 4 -2.93 12.78 -27.79
C ALA A 4 -3.88 12.43 -26.63
N ALA A 5 -5.11 11.99 -26.92
CA ALA A 5 -6.06 11.53 -25.91
C ALA A 5 -5.57 10.25 -25.22
N THR A 6 -4.92 9.34 -25.96
CA THR A 6 -4.25 8.16 -25.39
C THR A 6 -3.09 8.55 -24.49
N ALA A 7 -2.27 9.53 -24.89
CA ALA A 7 -1.21 10.06 -24.04
C ALA A 7 -1.76 10.69 -22.75
N ALA A 8 -2.78 11.55 -22.85
CA ALA A 8 -3.42 12.16 -21.69
C ALA A 8 -4.08 11.13 -20.75
N ALA A 9 -4.64 10.05 -21.30
CA ALA A 9 -5.18 8.95 -20.50
C ALA A 9 -4.07 8.19 -19.76
N ALA A 10 -2.94 7.95 -20.43
CA ALA A 10 -1.78 7.32 -19.81
C ALA A 10 -1.15 8.20 -18.71
N ASP A 11 -1.03 9.51 -18.94
CA ASP A 11 -0.53 10.46 -17.95
C ASP A 11 -1.42 10.48 -16.71
N LYS A 12 -2.75 10.56 -16.89
CA LYS A 12 -3.71 10.46 -15.78
C LYS A 12 -3.59 9.13 -15.02
N CYS A 13 -3.41 8.02 -15.73
CA CYS A 13 -3.19 6.73 -15.09
C CYS A 13 -1.91 6.73 -14.24
N VAL A 14 -0.82 7.32 -14.74
CA VAL A 14 0.45 7.43 -13.97
C VAL A 14 0.27 8.32 -12.74
N GLU A 15 -0.50 9.41 -12.84
CA GLU A 15 -0.84 10.26 -11.69
C GLU A 15 -1.62 9.49 -10.62
N GLU A 16 -2.66 8.75 -11.01
CA GLU A 16 -3.46 7.90 -10.13
C GLU A 16 -2.62 6.77 -9.51
N ALA A 17 -1.80 6.09 -10.31
CA ALA A 17 -0.85 5.07 -9.85
C ALA A 17 0.12 5.63 -8.81
N THR A 18 0.64 6.84 -9.04
CA THR A 18 1.58 7.51 -8.13
C THR A 18 0.91 7.90 -6.83
N ALA A 19 -0.32 8.44 -6.89
CA ALA A 19 -1.10 8.78 -5.70
C ALA A 19 -1.42 7.53 -4.86
N GLN A 20 -1.79 6.43 -5.52
CA GLN A 20 -2.04 5.13 -4.88
C GLN A 20 -0.76 4.56 -4.26
N ALA A 21 0.38 4.64 -4.96
CA ALA A 21 1.66 4.19 -4.43
C ALA A 21 2.05 4.96 -3.15
N ARG A 22 1.83 6.28 -3.10
CA ARG A 22 2.04 7.09 -1.89
C ARG A 22 1.13 6.65 -0.74
N ASN A 23 -0.15 6.42 -1.02
CA ASN A 23 -1.11 5.93 -0.03
C ASN A 23 -0.68 4.57 0.56
N ILE A 24 -0.27 3.64 -0.30
CA ILE A 24 0.26 2.32 0.11
C ILE A 24 1.52 2.49 0.96
N GLN A 25 2.44 3.38 0.58
CA GLN A 25 3.67 3.65 1.33
C GLN A 25 3.37 4.16 2.75
N GLU A 26 2.45 5.12 2.89
CA GLU A 26 2.04 5.64 4.21
C GLU A 26 1.49 4.53 5.11
N LYS A 27 0.60 3.68 4.57
CA LYS A 27 0.04 2.52 5.28
C LYS A 27 1.12 1.50 5.63
N ALA A 28 2.05 1.24 4.72
CA ALA A 28 3.15 0.30 4.92
C ALA A 28 4.08 0.76 6.04
N ILE A 29 4.47 2.04 6.04
CA ILE A 29 5.30 2.64 7.09
C ILE A 29 4.61 2.49 8.46
N LYS A 30 3.32 2.80 8.54
CA LYS A 30 2.54 2.67 9.79
C LYS A 30 2.50 1.21 10.28
N ALA A 31 2.19 0.27 9.39
CA ALA A 31 2.13 -1.15 9.73
C ALA A 31 3.50 -1.68 10.20
N VAL A 32 4.58 -1.35 9.49
CA VAL A 32 5.94 -1.76 9.84
C VAL A 32 6.39 -1.15 11.17
N ALA A 33 6.12 0.13 11.39
CA ALA A 33 6.49 0.80 12.64
C ALA A 33 5.78 0.17 13.85
N LEU A 34 4.47 -0.07 13.74
CA LEU A 34 3.70 -0.71 14.82
C LEU A 34 4.13 -2.17 15.02
N ALA A 35 4.43 -2.89 13.93
CA ALA A 35 4.93 -4.27 14.01
C ALA A 35 6.28 -4.30 14.75
N ALA A 36 7.21 -3.42 14.38
CA ALA A 36 8.51 -3.30 15.04
C ALA A 36 8.38 -2.96 16.53
N ILE A 37 7.46 -2.07 16.90
CA ILE A 37 7.19 -1.73 18.31
C ILE A 37 6.70 -2.97 19.08
N GLN A 38 5.73 -3.72 18.55
CA GLN A 38 5.22 -4.90 19.26
C GLN A 38 6.24 -6.05 19.27
N SER A 39 6.93 -6.30 18.17
CA SER A 39 8.03 -7.28 18.12
C SER A 39 9.09 -6.95 19.15
N GLY A 40 9.53 -5.69 19.26
CA GLY A 40 10.50 -5.27 20.27
C GLY A 40 10.02 -5.50 21.70
N ARG A 41 8.74 -5.23 22.00
CA ARG A 41 8.15 -5.51 23.32
C ARG A 41 8.09 -7.00 23.65
N ILE A 42 7.79 -7.84 22.66
CA ILE A 42 7.79 -9.31 22.83
C ILE A 42 9.21 -9.79 23.04
N THR A 43 10.15 -9.35 22.20
CA THR A 43 11.56 -9.74 22.29
C THR A 43 12.16 -9.35 23.64
N GLU A 44 11.90 -8.14 24.13
CA GLU A 44 12.38 -7.71 25.44
C GLU A 44 11.78 -8.56 26.58
N LEU A 45 10.49 -8.89 26.50
CA LEU A 45 9.87 -9.80 27.47
C LEU A 45 10.54 -11.17 27.46
N VAL A 46 10.72 -11.77 26.28
CA VAL A 46 11.36 -13.09 26.15
C VAL A 46 12.82 -13.04 26.63
N TYR A 47 13.54 -11.97 26.30
CA TYR A 47 14.90 -11.75 26.76
C TYR A 47 14.98 -11.63 28.28
N LEU A 48 14.09 -10.85 28.90
CA LEU A 48 13.98 -10.74 30.36
C LEU A 48 13.71 -12.12 31.00
N LEU A 49 12.77 -12.89 30.44
CA LEU A 49 12.45 -14.24 30.94
C LEU A 49 13.66 -15.19 30.82
N LYS A 50 14.44 -15.05 29.74
CA LYS A 50 15.67 -15.82 29.50
C LYS A 50 16.75 -15.49 30.52
N ILE A 51 17.09 -14.22 30.71
CA ILE A 51 18.16 -13.82 31.64
C ILE A 51 17.78 -14.07 33.10
N THR A 52 16.50 -13.98 33.45
CA THR A 52 16.00 -14.34 34.80
C THR A 52 15.91 -15.85 35.03
N SER A 53 16.22 -16.66 34.00
CA SER A 53 16.42 -18.11 34.10
C SER A 53 17.89 -18.52 34.19
N GLY A 54 18.83 -17.56 34.14
CA GLY A 54 20.26 -17.83 34.25
C GLY A 54 20.69 -18.11 35.69
N GLY A 55 21.18 -19.33 35.96
CA GLY A 55 21.89 -19.66 37.22
C GLY A 55 21.33 -20.79 38.07
N GLY A 56 20.11 -21.28 37.82
CA GLY A 56 19.51 -22.39 38.57
C GLY A 56 18.72 -23.34 37.67
N GLY A 57 19.26 -24.53 37.38
CA GLY A 57 18.61 -25.48 36.47
C GLY A 57 17.19 -25.90 36.89
N SER A 58 16.94 -25.99 38.20
CA SER A 58 15.66 -26.43 38.79
C SER A 58 15.12 -25.55 39.91
N THR A 59 15.88 -24.55 40.38
CA THR A 59 15.55 -23.75 41.58
C THR A 59 14.87 -22.43 41.26
N GLY A 60 15.23 -21.77 40.16
CA GLY A 60 14.65 -20.49 39.75
C GLY A 60 14.77 -20.28 38.24
N TYR A 61 13.63 -20.10 37.58
CA TYR A 61 13.56 -19.80 36.16
C TYR A 61 12.19 -19.21 35.79
N CYS A 62 12.19 -18.42 34.71
CA CYS A 62 11.00 -17.80 34.14
C CYS A 62 10.66 -18.31 32.73
N LEU A 63 11.54 -19.08 32.09
CA LEU A 63 11.24 -19.91 30.93
C LEU A 63 11.35 -21.37 31.32
N ALA A 64 10.25 -22.11 31.23
CA ALA A 64 10.22 -23.55 31.46
C ALA A 64 10.43 -24.29 30.13
N GLN A 65 11.16 -25.41 30.18
CA GLN A 65 11.04 -26.46 29.17
C GLN A 65 10.11 -27.56 29.70
N ASP A 66 9.78 -28.56 28.88
CA ASP A 66 9.01 -29.71 29.37
C ASP A 66 9.66 -30.33 30.62
N GLY A 67 8.85 -30.52 31.66
CA GLY A 67 9.30 -30.96 32.99
C GLY A 67 9.77 -29.83 33.89
N ASP A 68 10.43 -30.17 34.99
CA ASP A 68 10.77 -29.22 36.07
C ASP A 68 12.13 -28.53 35.87
N ASN A 69 12.41 -28.06 34.65
CA ASN A 69 13.71 -27.47 34.29
C ASN A 69 13.58 -26.15 33.54
N ALA A 70 14.61 -25.32 33.63
CA ALA A 70 14.75 -24.08 32.86
C ALA A 70 14.95 -24.37 31.35
N LYS A 71 14.31 -23.58 30.49
CA LYS A 71 14.62 -23.52 29.06
C LYS A 71 15.79 -22.56 28.83
N THR A 72 16.82 -23.01 28.13
CA THR A 72 18.10 -22.27 27.98
C THR A 72 18.23 -21.53 26.64
N ASP A 73 17.55 -22.00 25.60
CA ASP A 73 17.42 -21.31 24.31
C ASP A 73 16.04 -20.64 24.15
N THR A 74 15.95 -19.74 23.19
CA THR A 74 14.72 -19.03 22.82
C THR A 74 14.36 -19.26 21.36
N MET A 75 14.86 -20.38 20.78
CA MET A 75 14.65 -20.74 19.39
C MET A 75 13.29 -21.42 19.22
N VAL A 76 12.47 -20.89 18.32
CA VAL A 76 11.21 -21.50 17.89
C VAL A 76 11.17 -21.42 16.38
N ASP A 77 11.08 -22.58 15.71
CA ASP A 77 11.02 -22.67 14.24
C ASP A 77 12.12 -21.89 13.50
N GLY A 78 13.33 -21.87 14.07
CA GLY A 78 14.48 -21.16 13.51
C GLY A 78 14.54 -19.66 13.82
N ILE A 79 13.59 -19.13 14.60
CA ILE A 79 13.56 -17.73 15.05
C ILE A 79 14.04 -17.67 16.50
N ASP A 80 15.05 -16.86 16.79
CA ASP A 80 15.40 -16.53 18.17
C ASP A 80 14.43 -15.46 18.70
N CYS A 81 13.47 -15.86 19.53
CA CYS A 81 12.49 -14.94 20.11
C CYS A 81 13.10 -13.90 21.07
N ALA A 82 14.35 -14.07 21.50
CA ALA A 82 15.08 -13.09 22.32
C ALA A 82 15.99 -12.17 21.47
N ALA A 83 16.10 -12.39 20.17
CA ALA A 83 16.83 -11.51 19.26
C ALA A 83 15.86 -10.72 18.38
N LEU A 84 16.13 -9.43 18.21
CA LEU A 84 15.37 -8.59 17.28
C LEU A 84 16.13 -8.50 15.94
N THR A 85 15.97 -9.52 15.11
CA THR A 85 16.56 -9.56 13.76
C THR A 85 15.46 -9.61 12.71
N PRO A 86 14.94 -8.47 12.24
CA PRO A 86 13.90 -8.46 11.23
C PRO A 86 14.43 -8.99 9.90
N ASP A 87 13.65 -9.84 9.24
CA ASP A 87 13.84 -10.18 7.84
C ASP A 87 13.34 -9.01 6.97
N LEU A 88 14.24 -8.46 6.15
CA LEU A 88 13.96 -7.34 5.26
C LEU A 88 13.74 -7.79 3.81
N THR A 89 13.70 -9.11 3.56
CA THR A 89 13.36 -9.63 2.24
C THR A 89 11.92 -9.29 1.88
N ALA A 90 11.70 -8.93 0.61
CA ALA A 90 10.37 -8.61 0.13
C ALA A 90 9.52 -9.88 0.12
N ALA A 91 8.40 -9.84 0.83
CA ALA A 91 7.41 -10.91 0.88
C ALA A 91 6.05 -10.42 0.37
N PRO A 92 5.22 -11.31 -0.22
CA PRO A 92 3.84 -10.96 -0.53
C PRO A 92 3.06 -10.64 0.75
N LEU A 93 2.09 -9.73 0.66
CA LEU A 93 1.14 -9.42 1.73
C LEU A 93 0.07 -10.52 1.87
N GLU A 94 0.50 -11.77 1.85
CA GLU A 94 -0.31 -12.97 1.98
C GLU A 94 0.06 -13.64 3.30
N TYR A 95 -0.91 -13.69 4.20
CA TYR A 95 -0.75 -14.28 5.52
C TYR A 95 -1.57 -15.56 5.59
N SER A 96 -1.00 -16.58 6.21
CA SER A 96 -1.75 -17.78 6.58
C SER A 96 -2.78 -17.45 7.67
N ASP A 97 -3.84 -18.26 7.76
CA ASP A 97 -4.85 -18.12 8.82
C ASP A 97 -4.26 -18.27 10.23
N ALA A 98 -3.11 -18.92 10.35
CA ALA A 98 -2.34 -19.00 11.59
C ALA A 98 -1.80 -17.63 12.03
N SER A 99 -1.44 -16.76 11.09
CA SER A 99 -0.80 -15.47 11.38
C SER A 99 -1.80 -14.33 11.48
N PHE A 100 -2.72 -14.24 10.52
CA PHE A 100 -3.63 -13.09 10.40
C PHE A 100 -4.93 -13.48 9.70
N THR A 101 -6.05 -13.38 10.40
CA THR A 101 -7.41 -13.63 9.90
C THR A 101 -8.22 -12.35 9.80
N ASP A 102 -9.49 -12.44 9.42
CA ASP A 102 -10.45 -11.33 9.51
C ASP A 102 -10.89 -11.03 10.96
N ARG A 103 -10.51 -11.88 11.92
CA ARG A 103 -10.86 -11.76 13.34
C ARG A 103 -9.68 -11.37 14.24
N GLY A 104 -8.44 -11.55 13.80
CA GLY A 104 -7.28 -11.30 14.65
C GLY A 104 -6.01 -12.06 14.25
N PHE A 105 -5.08 -12.18 15.19
CA PHE A 105 -3.87 -12.99 15.04
C PHE A 105 -4.16 -14.46 15.39
N GLY A 106 -4.32 -15.31 14.39
CA GLY A 106 -5.00 -16.61 14.53
C GLY A 106 -4.41 -17.61 15.53
N GLN A 107 -3.09 -17.58 15.75
CA GLN A 107 -2.42 -18.44 16.73
C GLN A 107 -2.40 -17.88 18.16
N VAL A 108 -2.66 -16.59 18.34
CA VAL A 108 -2.55 -15.94 19.65
C VAL A 108 -3.87 -16.08 20.41
N LYS A 109 -4.08 -17.25 20.99
CA LYS A 109 -5.27 -17.59 21.77
C LYS A 109 -5.02 -17.37 23.26
N ALA A 110 -6.10 -17.18 24.02
CA ALA A 110 -6.01 -17.21 25.46
C ALA A 110 -5.48 -18.56 25.94
N SER A 111 -4.40 -18.53 26.70
CA SER A 111 -3.80 -19.74 27.28
C SER A 111 -3.09 -19.38 28.57
N SER A 112 -2.94 -20.34 29.47
CA SER A 112 -2.06 -20.15 30.62
C SER A 112 -0.61 -20.17 30.13
N ALA A 113 0.15 -19.14 30.52
CA ALA A 113 1.59 -19.09 30.35
C ALA A 113 2.33 -19.71 31.55
N LYS A 114 1.59 -20.27 32.51
CA LYS A 114 2.15 -20.80 33.77
C LYS A 114 2.51 -22.28 33.62
N HIS A 115 3.75 -22.61 33.92
CA HIS A 115 4.16 -24.00 34.14
C HIS A 115 3.71 -24.49 35.53
N GLY A 116 3.62 -25.80 35.76
CA GLY A 116 3.16 -26.39 37.04
C GLY A 116 3.94 -25.90 38.28
N THR A 117 5.15 -25.41 38.08
CA THR A 117 6.07 -24.86 39.10
C THR A 117 6.14 -23.33 39.07
N ALA A 118 5.01 -22.68 39.33
CA ALA A 118 4.85 -21.22 39.27
C ALA A 118 5.75 -20.41 40.22
N ASN A 119 6.17 -21.01 41.34
CA ASN A 119 7.00 -20.36 42.36
C ASN A 119 8.46 -20.17 41.96
N ARG A 120 8.88 -20.70 40.80
CA ARG A 120 10.27 -20.61 40.32
C ARG A 120 10.58 -19.33 39.56
N CYS A 121 9.56 -18.60 39.12
CA CYS A 121 9.74 -17.36 38.36
C CYS A 121 9.52 -16.13 39.25
N ILE A 122 10.53 -15.25 39.32
CA ILE A 122 10.45 -14.03 40.14
C ILE A 122 9.35 -13.06 39.66
N LEU A 123 9.02 -13.05 38.36
CA LEU A 123 7.90 -12.26 37.83
C LEU A 123 6.54 -12.71 38.38
N LEU A 124 6.45 -13.93 38.87
CA LEU A 124 5.24 -14.47 39.46
C LEU A 124 5.19 -14.29 40.98
N HIS A 125 6.28 -13.81 41.59
CA HIS A 125 6.40 -13.64 43.02
C HIS A 125 5.85 -12.29 43.47
N LYS A 126 4.92 -12.36 44.43
CA LYS A 126 4.59 -11.25 45.32
C LYS A 126 4.07 -11.79 46.65
N ALA A 127 4.43 -11.18 47.76
CA ALA A 127 3.74 -11.47 49.01
C ALA A 127 2.23 -11.17 48.89
N ASN A 128 1.36 -11.96 49.55
CA ASN A 128 -0.09 -11.71 49.56
C ASN A 128 -0.47 -10.50 50.47
N THR A 129 0.27 -9.40 50.38
CA THR A 129 0.03 -8.12 51.06
C THR A 129 0.03 -6.96 50.06
N ASN A 130 -0.70 -5.89 50.38
CA ASN A 130 -0.72 -4.67 49.58
C ASN A 130 0.50 -3.78 49.84
N ASN A 131 1.33 -4.16 50.82
CA ASN A 131 2.53 -3.40 51.16
C ASN A 131 3.65 -3.68 50.15
N PRO A 132 4.39 -2.66 49.72
CA PRO A 132 5.63 -2.84 48.96
C PRO A 132 6.69 -3.53 49.81
N ALA A 133 7.52 -4.36 49.17
CA ALA A 133 8.60 -5.10 49.81
C ALA A 133 9.83 -5.17 48.87
N ALA A 134 11.03 -5.22 49.44
CA ALA A 134 12.28 -5.17 48.66
C ALA A 134 12.54 -6.45 47.84
N ASP A 135 11.92 -7.56 48.20
CA ASP A 135 11.98 -8.87 47.55
C ASP A 135 10.86 -9.07 46.51
N ASP A 136 9.93 -8.13 46.40
CA ASP A 136 8.88 -8.14 45.38
C ASP A 136 9.38 -7.43 44.10
N LEU A 137 9.29 -8.08 42.95
CA LEU A 137 9.48 -7.38 41.67
C LEU A 137 8.33 -6.40 41.42
N PHE A 138 7.09 -6.86 41.64
CA PHE A 138 5.90 -6.03 41.54
C PHE A 138 5.53 -5.42 42.89
N GLN A 139 5.67 -4.10 43.00
CA GLN A 139 5.41 -3.37 44.24
C GLN A 139 3.91 -3.26 44.58
N GLN A 140 3.03 -3.53 43.61
CA GLN A 140 1.57 -3.53 43.79
C GLN A 140 0.95 -4.89 43.43
N LYS A 141 -0.15 -5.24 44.11
CA LYS A 141 -0.96 -6.40 43.74
C LYS A 141 -1.79 -6.11 42.49
N GLY A 142 -2.25 -7.17 41.85
CA GLY A 142 -3.17 -7.12 40.73
C GLY A 142 -2.50 -7.49 39.41
N PRO A 143 -3.22 -7.31 38.29
CA PRO A 143 -2.73 -7.66 36.98
C PRO A 143 -1.67 -6.67 36.50
N HIS A 144 -0.57 -7.20 35.99
CA HIS A 144 0.49 -6.47 35.33
C HIS A 144 0.54 -6.89 33.86
N LEU A 145 0.45 -5.90 32.96
CA LEU A 145 0.48 -6.14 31.52
C LEU A 145 1.91 -5.98 31.00
N LEU A 146 2.44 -7.07 30.44
CA LEU A 146 3.78 -7.16 29.89
C LEU A 146 3.72 -7.38 28.37
N GLY A 147 4.82 -7.08 27.68
CA GLY A 147 4.92 -7.29 26.23
C GLY A 147 3.83 -6.55 25.45
N GLY A 148 3.54 -5.29 25.81
CA GLY A 148 2.47 -4.53 25.14
C GLY A 148 1.04 -5.01 25.43
N GLY A 149 0.85 -5.82 26.49
CA GLY A 149 -0.45 -6.41 26.85
C GLY A 149 -0.63 -7.85 26.36
N LEU A 150 0.40 -8.47 25.77
CA LEU A 150 0.35 -9.87 25.35
C LEU A 150 0.30 -10.83 26.54
N LEU A 151 0.97 -10.50 27.64
CA LEU A 151 1.02 -11.32 28.85
C LEU A 151 0.44 -10.52 30.02
N SER A 152 -0.60 -11.06 30.65
CA SER A 152 -1.13 -10.59 31.92
C SER A 152 -0.59 -11.46 33.06
N VAL A 153 0.02 -10.84 34.06
CA VAL A 153 0.54 -11.51 35.25
C VAL A 153 -0.14 -10.98 36.49
N THR A 154 -0.81 -11.85 37.25
CA THR A 154 -1.29 -11.56 38.60
C THR A 154 -0.35 -12.23 39.59
N ALA A 155 0.61 -11.47 40.12
CA ALA A 155 1.62 -11.99 41.04
C ALA A 155 1.08 -12.04 42.48
N HIS A 156 1.02 -13.25 43.08
CA HIS A 156 1.06 -13.47 44.54
C HIS A 156 1.18 -14.95 44.93
N THR A 157 1.68 -15.26 46.13
CA THR A 157 2.04 -16.63 46.57
C THR A 157 0.91 -17.67 46.62
N THR A 158 -0.37 -17.27 46.59
CA THR A 158 -1.52 -18.19 46.78
C THR A 158 -2.37 -18.43 45.52
N SER A 159 -2.42 -17.52 44.56
CA SER A 159 -3.05 -17.73 43.25
C SER A 159 -2.36 -16.93 42.15
N VAL A 160 -1.11 -17.33 41.88
CA VAL A 160 -0.36 -16.84 40.71
C VAL A 160 -1.12 -17.19 39.42
N GLU A 161 -1.37 -16.17 38.61
CA GLU A 161 -1.88 -16.31 37.25
C GLU A 161 -0.94 -15.65 36.24
N ALA A 162 -0.73 -16.33 35.12
CA ALA A 162 -0.02 -15.80 33.97
C ALA A 162 -0.79 -16.27 32.73
N THR A 163 -1.29 -15.32 31.95
CA THR A 163 -2.24 -15.60 30.86
C THR A 163 -1.82 -14.83 29.62
N ILE A 164 -1.72 -15.54 28.50
CA ILE A 164 -1.60 -14.91 27.18
C ILE A 164 -2.95 -14.29 26.82
N THR A 165 -2.94 -13.02 26.43
CA THR A 165 -4.13 -12.32 25.97
C THR A 165 -4.58 -12.90 24.63
N ALA A 166 -5.86 -13.24 24.49
CA ALA A 166 -6.42 -13.65 23.21
C ALA A 166 -6.38 -12.47 22.22
N LEU A 167 -5.68 -12.66 21.10
CA LEU A 167 -5.67 -11.72 19.99
C LEU A 167 -6.27 -12.31 18.71
N ASP A 168 -6.79 -13.54 18.74
CA ASP A 168 -7.39 -14.25 17.61
C ASP A 168 -8.80 -13.78 17.24
N SER A 169 -9.43 -12.99 18.10
CA SER A 169 -10.83 -12.55 18.00
C SER A 169 -11.05 -11.08 18.37
N ILE A 170 -10.03 -10.24 18.22
CA ILE A 170 -10.06 -8.80 18.54
C ILE A 170 -10.82 -7.94 17.51
N ALA A 171 -11.06 -8.49 16.32
CA ALA A 171 -11.65 -7.80 15.19
C ALA A 171 -12.91 -8.49 14.67
N MET A 172 -13.70 -7.72 13.93
CA MET A 172 -14.86 -8.23 13.19
C MET A 172 -14.73 -7.78 11.74
N ALA A 173 -14.78 -8.74 10.81
CA ALA A 173 -14.69 -8.50 9.37
C ALA A 173 -13.47 -7.64 8.96
N GLY A 174 -12.30 -7.94 9.50
CA GLY A 174 -11.05 -7.28 9.15
C GLY A 174 -10.80 -5.94 9.83
N LYS A 175 -11.57 -5.58 10.87
CA LYS A 175 -11.41 -4.29 11.55
C LYS A 175 -11.73 -4.33 13.04
N VAL A 176 -10.94 -3.60 13.83
CA VAL A 176 -11.27 -3.20 15.21
C VAL A 176 -11.91 -1.82 15.15
N ALA A 177 -13.17 -1.70 15.58
CA ALA A 177 -13.95 -0.46 15.45
C ALA A 177 -13.39 0.70 16.31
N THR A 178 -12.84 0.38 17.49
CA THR A 178 -12.30 1.37 18.42
C THR A 178 -11.03 0.81 19.05
N PRO A 179 -9.87 0.90 18.35
CA PRO A 179 -8.62 0.40 18.87
C PRO A 179 -8.22 1.21 20.11
N LYS A 180 -8.03 0.53 21.23
CA LYS A 180 -7.56 1.06 22.52
C LYS A 180 -6.29 0.37 23.00
N GLN A 181 -5.98 -0.80 22.44
CA GLN A 181 -4.80 -1.59 22.80
C GLN A 181 -3.77 -1.60 21.66
N PRO A 182 -2.46 -1.72 21.97
CA PRO A 182 -1.41 -1.67 20.96
C PRO A 182 -1.54 -2.72 19.84
N TYR A 183 -2.01 -3.92 20.17
CA TYR A 183 -2.24 -4.99 19.20
C TYR A 183 -3.47 -4.75 18.31
N GLU A 184 -4.46 -4.01 18.77
CA GLU A 184 -5.62 -3.60 17.97
C GLU A 184 -5.23 -2.54 16.93
N GLU A 185 -4.36 -1.61 17.32
CA GLU A 185 -3.78 -0.61 16.41
C GLU A 185 -2.90 -1.27 15.33
N LEU A 186 -2.04 -2.22 15.74
CA LEU A 186 -1.24 -3.02 14.82
C LEU A 186 -2.13 -3.79 13.85
N TYR A 187 -3.14 -4.49 14.35
CA TYR A 187 -4.07 -5.25 13.52
C TYR A 187 -4.73 -4.38 12.46
N ASN A 188 -5.28 -3.22 12.86
CA ASN A 188 -5.90 -2.28 11.93
C ASN A 188 -4.91 -1.76 10.89
N ALA A 189 -3.66 -1.46 11.27
CA ALA A 189 -2.66 -0.99 10.32
C ALA A 189 -2.32 -2.05 9.25
N VAL A 190 -2.18 -3.32 9.66
CA VAL A 190 -1.94 -4.43 8.73
C VAL A 190 -3.16 -4.68 7.83
N ALA A 191 -4.37 -4.66 8.40
CA ALA A 191 -5.62 -4.78 7.64
C ALA A 191 -5.77 -3.64 6.61
N GLU A 192 -5.50 -2.39 7.02
CA GLU A 192 -5.56 -1.21 6.16
C GLU A 192 -4.56 -1.27 5.00
N LEU A 193 -3.36 -1.80 5.24
CA LEU A 193 -2.34 -2.04 4.22
C LEU A 193 -2.79 -3.13 3.25
N LYS A 194 -3.30 -4.26 3.77
CA LYS A 194 -3.79 -5.39 2.95
C LYS A 194 -4.98 -5.00 2.07
N ALA A 195 -5.87 -4.16 2.59
CA ALA A 195 -7.05 -3.66 1.88
C ALA A 195 -6.76 -2.47 0.95
N ALA A 196 -5.53 -1.95 0.93
CA ALA A 196 -5.18 -0.80 0.10
C ALA A 196 -5.39 -1.16 -1.39
N PRO A 197 -6.19 -0.38 -2.13
CA PRO A 197 -6.40 -0.64 -3.55
C PRO A 197 -5.08 -0.53 -4.29
N LYS A 198 -4.81 -1.51 -5.14
CA LYS A 198 -3.68 -1.47 -6.06
C LYS A 198 -4.17 -0.85 -7.35
N HIS A 199 -3.41 0.10 -7.89
CA HIS A 199 -3.65 0.65 -9.22
C HIS A 199 -2.47 0.29 -10.11
N SER A 200 -2.76 -0.28 -11.26
CA SER A 200 -1.77 -0.61 -12.28
C SER A 200 -2.26 -0.05 -13.59
N CYS A 201 -1.36 0.60 -14.32
CA CYS A 201 -1.64 1.01 -15.69
C CYS A 201 -1.52 -0.13 -16.69
N GLY A 202 -1.07 -1.32 -16.28
CA GLY A 202 -0.69 -2.42 -17.17
C GLY A 202 0.78 -2.82 -16.98
N LEU A 203 1.14 -4.03 -17.38
CA LEU A 203 2.50 -4.58 -17.20
C LEU A 203 3.46 -4.27 -18.37
N ASP A 204 2.90 -3.94 -19.54
CA ASP A 204 3.65 -3.62 -20.75
C ASP A 204 2.90 -2.58 -21.61
N GLU A 205 3.56 -2.06 -22.66
CA GLU A 205 3.01 -1.03 -23.54
C GLU A 205 1.66 -1.43 -24.17
N THR A 206 1.49 -2.71 -24.50
CA THR A 206 0.24 -3.23 -25.10
C THR A 206 -0.87 -3.23 -24.06
N GLY A 207 -0.62 -3.83 -22.89
CA GLY A 207 -1.57 -3.89 -21.79
C GLY A 207 -2.00 -2.50 -21.31
N VAL A 208 -1.10 -1.51 -21.31
CA VAL A 208 -1.43 -0.13 -20.95
C VAL A 208 -2.37 0.51 -21.96
N ILE A 209 -2.00 0.53 -23.24
CA ILE A 209 -2.80 1.23 -24.25
C ILE A 209 -4.16 0.55 -24.42
N GLU A 210 -4.19 -0.79 -24.50
CA GLU A 210 -5.45 -1.53 -24.65
C GLU A 210 -6.32 -1.45 -23.40
N GLY A 211 -5.73 -1.47 -22.20
CA GLY A 211 -6.45 -1.27 -20.94
C GLY A 211 -7.18 0.09 -20.90
N LEU A 212 -6.47 1.18 -21.21
CA LEU A 212 -7.01 2.54 -21.23
C LEU A 212 -8.09 2.76 -22.31
N ILE A 213 -8.07 1.95 -23.37
CA ILE A 213 -9.12 1.98 -24.39
C ILE A 213 -10.36 1.24 -23.87
N ASN A 214 -10.17 0.08 -23.25
CA ASN A 214 -11.25 -0.79 -22.76
C ASN A 214 -11.98 -0.21 -21.54
N ASP A 215 -11.29 0.58 -20.70
CA ASP A 215 -11.89 1.26 -19.55
C ASP A 215 -12.52 2.63 -19.88
N ASN A 216 -12.58 2.99 -21.16
CA ASN A 216 -13.06 4.26 -21.71
C ASN A 216 -12.22 5.50 -21.39
N SER A 217 -11.04 5.38 -20.75
CA SER A 217 -10.20 6.54 -20.43
C SER A 217 -9.81 7.36 -21.67
N VAL A 218 -9.47 6.68 -22.79
CA VAL A 218 -9.17 7.35 -24.07
C VAL A 218 -10.39 8.11 -24.60
N ALA A 219 -11.60 7.55 -24.48
CA ALA A 219 -12.83 8.20 -24.92
C ALA A 219 -13.14 9.45 -24.10
N THR A 220 -12.98 9.37 -22.77
CA THR A 220 -13.16 10.51 -21.86
C THR A 220 -12.18 11.65 -22.17
N GLN A 221 -10.91 11.34 -22.37
CA GLN A 221 -9.91 12.38 -22.70
C GLN A 221 -10.15 12.97 -24.09
N LEU A 222 -10.57 12.15 -25.06
CA LEU A 222 -10.91 12.63 -26.40
C LEU A 222 -12.12 13.58 -26.36
N ALA A 223 -13.16 13.25 -25.59
CA ALA A 223 -14.32 14.11 -25.38
C ALA A 223 -13.91 15.46 -24.76
N ALA A 224 -13.07 15.44 -23.72
CA ALA A 224 -12.53 16.65 -23.11
C ALA A 224 -11.77 17.53 -24.12
N MET A 225 -10.90 16.93 -24.95
CA MET A 225 -10.19 17.66 -26.01
C MET A 225 -11.14 18.23 -27.07
N ILE A 226 -12.20 17.50 -27.45
CA ILE A 226 -13.23 17.99 -28.37
C ILE A 226 -13.99 19.17 -27.77
N LYS A 227 -14.37 19.09 -26.50
CA LYS A 227 -15.04 20.16 -25.77
C LYS A 227 -14.16 21.40 -25.67
N THR A 228 -12.86 21.25 -25.41
CA THR A 228 -11.91 22.38 -25.43
C THR A 228 -11.79 23.02 -26.81
N ALA A 229 -11.75 22.21 -27.88
CA ALA A 229 -11.67 22.71 -29.25
C ALA A 229 -12.99 23.34 -29.75
N LYS A 230 -14.13 22.92 -29.20
CA LYS A 230 -15.48 23.34 -29.56
C LYS A 230 -16.31 23.57 -28.28
N PRO A 231 -16.11 24.69 -27.57
CA PRO A 231 -16.72 24.91 -26.26
C PRO A 231 -18.24 25.08 -26.32
N ASP A 232 -18.78 25.51 -27.46
CA ASP A 232 -20.22 25.76 -27.66
C ASP A 232 -21.00 24.50 -28.07
N LEU A 233 -20.40 23.31 -27.97
CA LEU A 233 -21.12 22.06 -28.23
C LEU A 233 -22.23 21.85 -27.19
N PRO A 234 -23.40 21.34 -27.61
CA PRO A 234 -24.43 20.89 -26.67
C PRO A 234 -23.90 19.82 -25.72
N ASP A 235 -24.43 19.77 -24.50
CA ASP A 235 -24.02 18.79 -23.49
C ASP A 235 -24.13 17.35 -24.01
N GLY A 236 -23.04 16.59 -23.85
CA GLY A 236 -22.94 15.19 -24.26
C GLY A 236 -22.60 14.98 -25.75
N GLU A 237 -22.55 16.02 -26.58
CA GLU A 237 -22.14 15.88 -27.99
C GLU A 237 -20.64 15.69 -28.19
N ASP A 238 -19.83 16.14 -27.24
CA ASP A 238 -18.40 15.84 -27.17
C ASP A 238 -18.16 14.34 -26.96
N ALA A 239 -18.91 13.71 -26.05
CA ALA A 239 -18.83 12.27 -25.79
C ALA A 239 -19.29 11.44 -27.01
N LYS A 240 -20.39 11.83 -27.68
CA LYS A 240 -20.83 11.16 -28.91
C LYS A 240 -19.83 11.31 -30.05
N GLN A 241 -19.24 12.50 -30.23
CA GLN A 241 -18.21 12.71 -31.25
C GLN A 241 -16.94 11.88 -30.95
N ALA A 242 -16.51 11.82 -29.68
CA ALA A 242 -15.39 10.98 -29.28
C ALA A 242 -15.64 9.51 -29.61
N GLU A 243 -16.82 8.99 -29.26
CA GLU A 243 -17.18 7.61 -29.54
C GLU A 243 -17.26 7.32 -31.05
N ALA A 244 -17.83 8.24 -31.83
CA ALA A 244 -17.89 8.10 -33.28
C ALA A 244 -16.49 8.04 -33.91
N ILE A 245 -15.54 8.85 -33.41
CA ILE A 245 -14.13 8.82 -33.88
C ILE A 245 -13.48 7.47 -33.54
N LEU A 246 -13.65 6.97 -32.31
CA LEU A 246 -13.06 5.70 -31.89
C LEU A 246 -13.69 4.51 -32.63
N ALA A 247 -15.01 4.51 -32.82
CA ALA A 247 -15.73 3.49 -33.58
C ALA A 247 -15.31 3.46 -35.06
N ALA A 248 -15.05 4.63 -35.67
CA ALA A 248 -14.53 4.70 -37.04
C ALA A 248 -13.13 4.09 -37.18
N ILE A 249 -12.30 4.16 -36.13
CA ILE A 249 -10.96 3.56 -36.09
C ILE A 249 -11.04 2.05 -35.82
N ALA A 250 -11.97 1.64 -34.96
CA ALA A 250 -12.09 0.27 -34.49
C ALA A 250 -12.38 -0.77 -35.59
N ALA A 251 -12.95 -0.37 -36.73
CA ALA A 251 -13.40 -1.26 -37.81
C ALA A 251 -14.29 -2.44 -37.33
N LYS A 252 -14.84 -3.24 -38.27
CA LYS A 252 -15.92 -4.20 -38.02
C LYS A 252 -15.52 -5.54 -37.37
N ASP A 253 -14.24 -5.78 -37.08
CA ASP A 253 -13.71 -7.09 -36.66
C ASP A 253 -13.76 -7.34 -35.14
N ASN A 254 -14.52 -6.53 -34.40
CA ASN A 254 -14.66 -6.57 -32.93
C ASN A 254 -13.35 -6.41 -32.15
N ASN A 255 -12.24 -5.99 -32.78
CA ASN A 255 -10.95 -5.84 -32.12
C ASN A 255 -10.57 -4.37 -31.85
N ARG A 256 -11.48 -3.66 -31.19
CA ARG A 256 -11.43 -2.21 -30.96
C ARG A 256 -10.11 -1.74 -30.35
N ALA A 257 -9.67 -2.37 -29.26
CA ALA A 257 -8.48 -1.96 -28.52
C ALA A 257 -7.21 -2.09 -29.38
N LYS A 258 -7.06 -3.24 -30.04
CA LYS A 258 -5.94 -3.49 -30.96
C LYS A 258 -5.90 -2.49 -32.11
N ASN A 259 -7.03 -2.24 -32.75
CA ASN A 259 -7.09 -1.37 -33.94
C ASN A 259 -6.83 0.10 -33.58
N ILE A 260 -7.34 0.56 -32.43
CA ILE A 260 -7.03 1.89 -31.92
C ILE A 260 -5.55 1.98 -31.51
N ARG A 261 -5.00 0.96 -30.84
CA ARG A 261 -3.56 0.89 -30.52
C ARG A 261 -2.70 0.97 -31.77
N GLU A 262 -2.98 0.17 -32.79
CA GLU A 262 -2.26 0.21 -34.07
C GLU A 262 -2.35 1.59 -34.72
N LYS A 263 -3.52 2.24 -34.67
CA LYS A 263 -3.67 3.61 -35.16
C LYS A 263 -2.81 4.61 -34.41
N VAL A 264 -2.72 4.48 -33.09
CA VAL A 264 -1.84 5.31 -32.24
C VAL A 264 -0.39 5.07 -32.60
N LEU A 265 0.07 3.81 -32.66
CA LEU A 265 1.45 3.45 -32.96
C LEU A 265 1.91 3.90 -34.35
N ASN A 266 0.99 3.85 -35.33
CA ASN A 266 1.25 4.31 -36.70
C ASN A 266 1.04 5.82 -36.90
N THR A 267 0.64 6.56 -35.86
CA THR A 267 0.53 8.01 -35.95
C THR A 267 1.93 8.61 -36.09
N LYS A 268 2.13 9.44 -37.11
CA LYS A 268 3.37 10.19 -37.31
C LYS A 268 3.37 11.43 -36.44
N ILE A 269 4.48 11.66 -35.74
CA ILE A 269 4.72 12.88 -34.97
C ILE A 269 6.05 13.51 -35.38
N GLU A 270 6.19 14.81 -35.14
CA GLU A 270 7.48 15.48 -35.27
C GLU A 270 8.44 14.94 -34.19
N ASN A 271 9.56 14.39 -34.63
CA ASN A 271 10.64 13.90 -33.78
C ASN A 271 11.94 14.62 -34.14
N VAL A 272 12.90 14.68 -33.21
CA VAL A 272 14.24 15.24 -33.47
C VAL A 272 15.23 14.09 -33.57
N LYS A 273 15.71 13.81 -34.80
CA LYS A 273 16.80 12.86 -35.03
C LYS A 273 18.01 13.66 -35.53
N ASN A 274 19.15 13.51 -34.85
CA ASN A 274 20.41 14.20 -35.19
C ASN A 274 20.25 15.72 -35.33
N GLY A 275 19.48 16.36 -34.42
CA GLY A 275 19.24 17.80 -34.43
C GLY A 275 18.30 18.32 -35.53
N LYS A 276 17.68 17.43 -36.32
CA LYS A 276 16.71 17.80 -37.36
C LYS A 276 15.31 17.29 -37.02
N ARG A 277 14.29 18.08 -37.34
CA ARG A 277 12.89 17.67 -37.27
C ARG A 277 12.58 16.68 -38.40
N VAL A 278 12.04 15.52 -38.04
CA VAL A 278 11.63 14.46 -38.95
C VAL A 278 10.29 13.90 -38.50
N GLU A 279 9.37 13.65 -39.43
CA GLU A 279 8.18 12.86 -39.12
C GLU A 279 8.58 11.42 -38.88
N THR A 280 8.21 10.87 -37.72
CA THR A 280 8.50 9.49 -37.34
C THR A 280 7.23 8.87 -36.76
N ALA A 281 6.93 7.61 -37.11
CA ALA A 281 5.83 6.89 -36.47
C ALA A 281 6.15 6.67 -34.99
N ILE A 282 5.15 6.74 -34.10
CA ILE A 282 5.36 6.53 -32.65
C ILE A 282 6.05 5.18 -32.37
N SER A 283 5.69 4.13 -33.12
CA SER A 283 6.33 2.80 -33.03
C SER A 283 7.83 2.78 -33.30
N GLU A 284 8.36 3.77 -34.02
CA GLU A 284 9.78 3.87 -34.40
C GLU A 284 10.61 4.71 -33.42
N ILE A 285 9.99 5.20 -32.33
CA ILE A 285 10.67 5.98 -31.29
C ILE A 285 10.98 5.06 -30.11
N SER A 286 12.23 4.64 -30.01
CA SER A 286 12.67 3.60 -29.07
C SER A 286 13.10 4.11 -27.69
N SER A 287 13.43 5.40 -27.53
CA SER A 287 13.88 5.94 -26.25
C SER A 287 12.81 6.79 -25.55
N THR A 288 12.70 6.64 -24.23
CA THR A 288 11.76 7.42 -23.39
C THR A 288 12.03 8.92 -23.44
N ALA A 289 13.30 9.31 -23.60
CA ALA A 289 13.71 10.71 -23.75
C ALA A 289 13.26 11.31 -25.09
N ASP A 290 13.38 10.55 -26.17
CA ASP A 290 12.92 10.97 -27.50
C ASP A 290 11.39 11.04 -27.57
N ARG A 291 10.68 10.09 -26.93
CA ARG A 291 9.21 10.10 -26.82
C ARG A 291 8.71 11.38 -26.10
N ARG A 292 9.36 11.78 -24.99
CA ARG A 292 9.02 13.02 -24.26
C ARG A 292 9.33 14.29 -25.06
N THR A 293 10.44 14.29 -25.79
CA THR A 293 10.86 15.44 -26.61
C THR A 293 9.92 15.62 -27.81
N ALA A 294 9.55 14.54 -28.49
CA ALA A 294 8.58 14.56 -29.58
C ALA A 294 7.17 15.00 -29.10
N GLY A 295 6.73 14.54 -27.92
CA GLY A 295 5.46 14.98 -27.32
C GLY A 295 5.40 16.49 -27.06
N ARG A 296 6.46 17.08 -26.48
CA ARG A 296 6.55 18.53 -26.23
C ARG A 296 6.54 19.37 -27.52
N ILE A 297 7.10 18.86 -28.62
CA ILE A 297 7.11 19.54 -29.91
C ILE A 297 5.69 19.58 -30.50
N VAL A 298 4.93 18.49 -30.38
CA VAL A 298 3.53 18.42 -30.83
C VAL A 298 2.65 19.40 -30.05
N GLU A 299 2.81 19.45 -28.73
CA GLU A 299 2.06 20.37 -27.86
C GLU A 299 2.35 21.85 -28.18
N ALA A 300 3.62 22.18 -28.44
CA ALA A 300 4.02 23.52 -28.89
C ALA A 300 3.48 23.87 -30.29
N ALA A 301 3.41 22.90 -31.21
CA ALA A 301 2.89 23.11 -32.57
C ALA A 301 1.37 23.33 -32.59
N ASP A 302 0.61 22.62 -31.76
CA ASP A 302 -0.85 22.80 -31.65
C ASP A 302 -1.23 24.11 -30.94
N GLY A 303 -0.43 24.57 -29.97
CA GLY A 303 -0.54 25.90 -29.37
C GLY A 303 -0.26 27.05 -30.36
N CYS A 304 0.62 26.83 -31.34
CA CYS A 304 0.94 27.85 -32.34
C CYS A 304 -0.15 27.96 -33.42
N LYS A 305 -0.72 26.84 -33.88
CA LYS A 305 -1.79 26.83 -34.90
C LYS A 305 -3.11 27.48 -34.44
N THR A 306 -3.42 27.41 -33.14
CA THR A 306 -4.59 28.07 -32.55
C THR A 306 -4.44 29.59 -32.49
N THR A 307 -3.20 30.08 -32.42
CA THR A 307 -2.90 31.53 -32.42
C THR A 307 -2.91 32.11 -33.84
N GLU A 308 -2.41 31.37 -34.85
CA GLU A 308 -2.40 31.82 -36.25
C GLU A 308 -3.80 31.91 -36.88
N ARG A 309 -4.77 31.08 -36.46
CA ARG A 309 -6.16 31.17 -36.93
C ARG A 309 -6.86 32.48 -36.55
N LYS A 310 -6.34 33.28 -35.61
CA LYS A 310 -6.90 34.59 -35.24
C LYS A 310 -6.32 35.78 -36.04
N ILE A 311 -5.30 35.59 -36.86
CA ILE A 311 -4.55 36.72 -37.47
C ILE A 311 -4.80 36.87 -39.00
N GLY A 312 -5.51 35.94 -39.63
CA GLY A 312 -5.70 35.93 -41.09
C GLY A 312 -7.02 36.52 -41.61
N ARG A 313 -7.19 37.85 -41.61
CA ARG A 313 -7.97 38.62 -42.63
C ARG A 313 -7.76 40.13 -42.45
N PRO A 314 -6.99 40.81 -43.32
CA PRO A 314 -7.03 42.27 -43.38
C PRO A 314 -8.29 42.69 -44.14
N GLN A 315 -9.31 43.22 -43.43
CA GLN A 315 -10.38 43.96 -44.09
C GLN A 315 -9.85 45.31 -44.55
N ASN A 316 -9.51 45.37 -45.83
CA ASN A 316 -9.27 46.61 -46.55
C ASN A 316 -10.60 47.09 -47.14
N THR A 317 -11.29 48.02 -46.48
CA THR A 317 -12.33 48.86 -47.11
C THR A 317 -12.21 50.29 -46.60
N ARG A 318 -11.50 51.09 -47.41
CA ARG A 318 -11.49 52.55 -47.38
C ARG A 318 -12.92 53.07 -47.59
N ASN A 319 -13.40 53.87 -46.63
CA ASN A 319 -14.57 54.73 -46.74
C ASN A 319 -14.53 55.58 -48.03
N ARG A 320 -15.57 55.49 -48.87
CA ARG A 320 -15.97 56.54 -49.79
C ARG A 320 -17.34 57.08 -49.39
N ARG A 321 -17.31 58.33 -48.97
CA ARG A 321 -18.37 59.34 -48.87
C ARG A 321 -19.39 59.32 -50.02
N ASN A 322 -20.67 59.47 -49.68
CA ASN A 322 -21.55 60.66 -49.91
C ASN A 322 -22.96 60.31 -50.43
N LEU A 323 -23.94 61.01 -49.81
CA LEU A 323 -25.36 61.19 -50.16
C LEU A 323 -26.29 59.99 -49.93
#